data_AF-A0A7L4TT53-F1
#
_entry.id   AF-A0A7L4TT53-F1
#
_cell.length_a   1.000
_cell.length_b   1.000
_cell.length_c   1.000
_cell.angle_alpha   90.00
_cell.angle_beta   90.00
_cell.angle_gamma   90.00
#
_symmetry.space_group_name_H-M   'P 1'
#
loop_
_entity.id
_entity.type
_entity.pdbx_description
1 polymer ?
#
loop_
_entity_poly.entity_id
_entity_poly.type
_entity_poly.pdbx_seq_one_letter_code
_entity_poly.pdbx_strand_id
1 'polypeptide(L)'
;LQDLANSFRMRYDSHYALIPPHITVKEPFEISDDNLPYITSKLRDIAKSSSPVEIDVYKVDTFSPQSNTIFFKIKEHETLSELYANLHQEPFEENTKYKFIPHVTIGQDLSNDEVADVVGRLKMKKI
;
A
#
# COMPACT_ATOMS: atom_id res chain seq x y z
N LEU A 1 -9.17 -11.05 4.24
CA LEU A 1 -8.50 -9.73 4.42
C LEU A 1 -9.28 -8.59 3.77
N GLN A 2 -9.67 -8.68 2.50
CA GLN A 2 -10.36 -7.58 1.81
C GLN A 2 -11.66 -7.14 2.49
N ASP A 3 -12.54 -8.07 2.87
CA ASP A 3 -13.79 -7.72 3.57
C ASP A 3 -13.55 -7.02 4.90
N LEU A 4 -12.52 -7.46 5.63
CA LEU A 4 -12.11 -6.81 6.87
C LEU A 4 -11.64 -5.38 6.62
N ALA A 5 -10.78 -5.15 5.62
CA ALA A 5 -10.37 -3.80 5.24
C ALA A 5 -11.57 -2.95 4.82
N ASN A 6 -12.47 -3.49 3.99
CA ASN A 6 -13.68 -2.80 3.54
C ASN A 6 -14.63 -2.42 4.68
N SER A 7 -14.72 -3.23 5.75
CA SER A 7 -15.51 -2.91 6.93
C SER A 7 -15.09 -1.60 7.61
N PHE A 8 -13.82 -1.20 7.46
CA PHE A 8 -13.30 0.09 7.91
C PHE A 8 -13.37 1.15 6.80
N ARG A 9 -12.90 0.80 5.59
CA ARG A 9 -12.81 1.74 4.46
C ARG A 9 -14.16 2.37 4.11
N MET A 10 -15.25 1.61 4.20
CA MET A 10 -16.61 2.12 3.94
C MET A 10 -16.94 3.38 4.75
N ARG A 11 -16.32 3.55 5.92
CA ARG A 11 -16.54 4.70 6.80
C ARG A 11 -15.40 5.72 6.81
N TYR A 12 -14.17 5.27 6.59
CA TYR A 12 -12.98 6.06 6.91
C TYR A 12 -12.06 6.33 5.72
N ASP A 13 -12.33 5.74 4.54
CA ASP A 13 -11.49 5.90 3.36
C ASP A 13 -12.28 6.53 2.21
N SER A 14 -11.91 7.76 1.85
CA SER A 14 -12.45 8.51 0.70
C SER A 14 -12.35 7.75 -0.63
N HIS A 15 -11.40 6.80 -0.75
CA HIS A 15 -11.16 6.01 -1.96
C HIS A 15 -11.88 4.66 -1.97
N TYR A 16 -12.75 4.38 -1.00
CA TYR A 16 -13.48 3.11 -0.89
C TYR A 16 -14.16 2.68 -2.21
N ALA A 17 -14.81 3.62 -2.89
CA ALA A 17 -15.53 3.35 -4.14
C ALA A 17 -14.64 3.38 -5.40
N LEU A 18 -13.39 3.84 -5.29
CA LEU A 18 -12.49 4.06 -6.43
C LEU A 18 -11.59 2.85 -6.69
N ILE A 19 -11.13 2.18 -5.63
CA ILE A 19 -10.20 1.07 -5.72
C ILE A 19 -10.46 0.06 -4.59
N PRO A 20 -10.42 -1.27 -4.87
CA PRO A 20 -10.46 -2.29 -3.82
C PRO A 20 -9.28 -2.16 -2.84
N PRO A 21 -9.33 -2.82 -1.67
CA PRO A 21 -8.20 -2.88 -0.76
C PRO A 21 -6.98 -3.48 -1.47
N HIS A 22 -5.86 -2.77 -1.44
CA HIS A 22 -4.64 -3.12 -2.16
C HIS A 22 -3.41 -2.79 -1.32
N ILE A 23 -2.25 -3.27 -1.78
CA ILE A 23 -0.93 -2.91 -1.26
C ILE A 23 -0.22 -2.16 -2.37
N THR A 24 0.17 -0.92 -2.11
CA THR A 24 0.93 -0.12 -3.07
C THR A 24 2.39 -0.58 -3.07
N VAL A 25 2.86 -1.09 -4.21
CA VAL A 25 4.27 -1.48 -4.44
C VAL A 25 5.03 -0.48 -5.32
N LYS A 26 4.30 0.43 -5.98
CA LYS A 26 4.83 1.58 -6.70
C LYS A 26 3.72 2.64 -6.75
N GLU A 27 4.09 3.90 -6.51
CA GLU A 27 3.17 5.03 -6.65
C GLU A 27 2.75 5.22 -8.12
N PRO A 28 1.59 5.84 -8.39
CA PRO A 28 1.23 6.25 -9.74
C PRO A 28 2.32 7.10 -10.39
N PHE A 29 2.61 6.83 -11.66
CA PHE A 29 3.59 7.55 -12.46
C PHE A 29 3.08 7.73 -13.89
N GLU A 30 3.59 8.75 -14.56
CA GLU A 30 3.21 9.06 -15.94
C GLU A 30 4.17 8.40 -16.94
N ILE A 31 3.63 7.99 -18.07
CA ILE A 31 4.38 7.43 -19.20
C ILE A 31 3.80 7.96 -20.49
N SER A 32 4.64 8.11 -21.52
CA SER A 32 4.16 8.39 -22.86
C SER A 32 3.54 7.14 -23.49
N ASP A 33 2.59 7.33 -24.40
CA ASP A 33 1.95 6.24 -25.14
C ASP A 33 2.97 5.38 -25.91
N ASP A 34 4.01 6.01 -26.47
CA ASP A 34 5.09 5.32 -27.18
C ASP A 34 5.89 4.37 -26.27
N ASN A 35 6.00 4.70 -24.97
CA ASN A 35 6.72 3.89 -23.99
C ASN A 35 5.83 2.83 -23.32
N LEU A 36 4.51 2.90 -23.45
CA LEU A 36 3.57 1.96 -22.82
C LEU A 36 3.85 0.48 -23.17
N PRO A 37 4.14 0.10 -24.43
CA PRO A 37 4.47 -1.29 -24.76
C PRO A 37 5.76 -1.77 -24.06
N TYR A 38 6.76 -0.91 -23.97
CA TYR A 38 8.04 -1.21 -23.32
C TYR A 38 7.86 -1.41 -21.81
N ILE A 39 7.20 -0.47 -21.14
CA ILE A 39 6.91 -0.54 -19.70
C ILE A 39 6.06 -1.77 -19.38
N THR A 40 5.03 -2.05 -20.18
CA THR A 40 4.19 -3.25 -20.00
C THR A 40 5.01 -4.54 -20.12
N SER A 41 5.97 -4.59 -21.07
CA SER A 41 6.88 -5.74 -21.18
C SER A 41 7.72 -5.91 -19.93
N LYS A 42 8.31 -4.84 -19.41
CA LYS A 42 9.12 -4.88 -18.18
C LYS A 42 8.32 -5.32 -16.96
N LEU A 43 7.09 -4.82 -16.80
CA LEU A 43 6.19 -5.28 -15.74
C LEU A 43 5.88 -6.77 -15.84
N ARG A 44 5.70 -7.32 -17.05
CA ARG A 44 5.49 -8.77 -17.24
C ARG A 44 6.73 -9.57 -16.86
N ASP A 45 7.92 -9.09 -17.19
CA ASP A 45 9.17 -9.78 -16.86
C ASP A 45 9.39 -9.81 -15.34
N ILE A 46 9.13 -8.70 -14.65
CA ILE A 46 9.14 -8.61 -13.18
C ILE A 46 8.09 -9.57 -12.58
N ALA A 47 6.88 -9.60 -13.12
CA ALA A 47 5.83 -10.47 -12.61
C ALA A 47 6.17 -11.97 -12.78
N LYS A 48 6.87 -12.34 -13.86
CA LYS A 48 7.33 -13.72 -14.12
C LYS A 48 8.45 -14.17 -13.19
N SER A 49 9.33 -13.26 -12.79
CA SER A 49 10.43 -13.55 -11.86
C SER A 49 10.00 -13.48 -10.39
N SER A 50 8.84 -12.89 -10.11
CA SER A 50 8.30 -12.75 -8.76
C SER A 50 7.53 -14.00 -8.32
N SER A 51 7.76 -14.45 -7.09
CA SER A 51 6.99 -15.54 -6.49
C SER A 51 5.72 -15.00 -5.80
N PRO A 52 4.68 -15.84 -5.62
CA PRO A 52 3.57 -15.49 -4.72
C PRO A 52 4.07 -15.13 -3.32
N VAL A 53 3.44 -14.12 -2.70
CA VAL A 53 3.81 -13.63 -1.37
C VAL A 53 2.72 -13.97 -0.37
N GLU A 54 3.10 -14.49 0.80
CA GLU A 54 2.19 -14.62 1.92
C GLU A 54 2.07 -13.28 2.67
N ILE A 55 0.84 -12.81 2.89
CA ILE A 55 0.58 -11.53 3.54
C ILE A 55 0.17 -11.76 4.99
N ASP A 56 1.07 -11.38 5.91
CA ASP A 56 0.83 -11.42 7.36
C ASP A 56 0.56 -10.01 7.90
N VAL A 57 -0.70 -9.75 8.23
CA VAL A 57 -1.14 -8.52 8.90
C VAL A 57 -1.07 -8.74 10.41
N TYR A 58 -0.32 -7.89 11.11
CA TYR A 58 -0.06 -8.08 12.54
C TYR A 58 -0.51 -6.93 13.44
N LYS A 59 -0.83 -5.76 12.87
CA LYS A 59 -1.39 -4.62 13.62
C LYS A 59 -2.04 -3.57 12.72
N VAL A 60 -2.82 -2.70 13.36
CA VAL A 60 -3.18 -1.38 12.82
C VAL A 60 -2.13 -0.36 13.23
N ASP A 61 -1.78 0.52 12.31
CA ASP A 61 -0.89 1.65 12.56
C ASP A 61 -1.32 2.89 11.77
N THR A 62 -0.60 3.99 11.95
CA THR A 62 -0.81 5.24 11.23
C THR A 62 0.51 5.88 10.82
N PHE A 63 0.49 6.67 9.74
CA PHE A 63 1.61 7.49 9.31
C PHE A 63 1.61 8.87 9.99
N SER A 64 0.77 9.11 10.99
CA SER A 64 0.77 10.35 11.75
C SER A 64 2.12 10.54 12.48
N PRO A 65 2.70 11.77 12.51
CA PRO A 65 2.14 13.03 12.01
C PRO A 65 2.44 13.35 10.54
N GLN A 66 3.12 12.47 9.79
CA GLN A 66 3.48 12.72 8.39
C GLN A 66 2.26 12.73 7.46
N SER A 67 1.32 11.80 7.65
CA SER A 67 0.02 11.81 6.97
C SER A 67 -1.08 11.21 7.84
N ASN A 68 -2.32 11.58 7.56
CA ASN A 68 -3.50 11.10 8.29
C ASN A 68 -4.08 9.81 7.68
N THR A 69 -3.19 8.87 7.37
CA THR A 69 -3.53 7.55 6.86
C THR A 69 -3.50 6.53 7.99
N ILE A 70 -4.52 5.69 8.05
CA ILE A 70 -4.64 4.53 8.93
C ILE A 70 -4.56 3.28 8.07
N PHE A 71 -3.78 2.30 8.49
CA PHE A 71 -3.54 1.11 7.69
C PHE A 71 -3.35 -0.16 8.52
N PHE A 72 -3.60 -1.29 7.88
CA PHE A 72 -3.09 -2.58 8.34
C PHE A 72 -1.63 -2.72 7.93
N LYS A 73 -0.77 -2.91 8.93
CA LYS A 73 0.66 -3.11 8.69
C LYS A 73 0.95 -4.57 8.40
N ILE A 74 1.67 -4.79 7.30
CA ILE A 74 2.09 -6.13 6.86
C ILE A 74 3.51 -6.36 7.35
N LYS A 75 3.83 -7.60 7.75
CA LYS A 75 5.22 -7.98 8.06
C LYS A 75 6.07 -7.90 6.80
N GLU A 76 7.31 -7.45 6.96
CA GLU A 76 8.26 -7.43 5.86
C GLU A 76 8.51 -8.86 5.37
N HIS A 77 8.56 -9.01 4.04
CA HIS A 77 8.79 -10.27 3.36
C HIS A 77 9.75 -10.03 2.21
N GLU A 78 10.76 -10.90 2.06
CA GLU A 78 11.83 -10.75 1.07
C GLU A 78 11.27 -10.55 -0.34
N THR A 79 10.39 -11.44 -0.79
CA THR A 79 9.74 -11.34 -2.10
C THR A 79 8.98 -10.03 -2.33
N LEU A 80 8.38 -9.43 -1.29
CA LEU A 80 7.69 -8.14 -1.43
C LEU A 80 8.69 -6.99 -1.52
N SER A 81 9.79 -7.07 -0.78
CA SER A 81 10.92 -6.13 -0.86
C SER A 81 11.62 -6.21 -2.21
N GLU A 82 11.80 -7.41 -2.77
CA GLU A 82 12.36 -7.62 -4.11
C GLU A 82 11.43 -7.08 -5.20
N LEU A 83 10.12 -7.38 -5.12
CA LEU A 83 9.12 -6.82 -6.04
C LEU A 83 9.16 -5.29 -6.00
N TYR A 84 9.17 -4.70 -4.81
CA TYR A 84 9.29 -3.27 -4.63
C TYR A 84 10.59 -2.74 -5.25
N ALA A 85 11.74 -3.37 -4.98
CA ALA A 85 13.03 -2.95 -5.52
C ALA A 85 13.06 -2.99 -7.05
N ASN A 86 12.54 -4.07 -7.66
CA ASN A 86 12.49 -4.22 -9.13
C ASN A 86 11.59 -3.15 -9.79
N LEU A 87 10.57 -2.67 -9.09
CA LEU A 87 9.70 -1.57 -9.54
C LEU A 87 10.31 -0.17 -9.33
N HIS A 88 11.51 -0.09 -8.78
CA HIS A 88 12.27 1.13 -8.53
C HIS A 88 13.68 1.03 -9.11
N GLN A 89 13.83 0.29 -10.20
CA GLN A 89 15.02 0.23 -11.05
C GLN A 89 14.65 0.62 -12.48
N GLU A 90 15.63 0.96 -13.32
CA GLU A 90 15.41 1.27 -14.74
C GLU A 90 14.50 0.20 -15.39
N PRO A 91 13.44 0.60 -16.13
CA PRO A 91 13.10 1.96 -16.60
C PRO A 91 12.29 2.83 -15.62
N PHE A 92 12.05 2.35 -14.41
CA PHE A 92 11.25 3.06 -13.42
C PHE A 92 12.11 4.02 -12.59
N GLU A 93 11.51 5.12 -12.16
CA GLU A 93 12.17 6.03 -11.22
C GLU A 93 12.44 5.35 -9.87
N GLU A 94 13.65 5.56 -9.34
CA GLU A 94 14.07 5.10 -8.02
C GLU A 94 13.31 5.85 -6.90
N ASN A 95 12.98 5.15 -5.80
CA ASN A 95 12.48 5.83 -4.61
C ASN A 95 13.64 6.24 -3.70
N THR A 96 13.85 7.56 -3.58
CA THR A 96 14.92 8.15 -2.75
C THR A 96 14.42 8.75 -1.44
N LYS A 97 13.11 8.80 -1.20
CA LYS A 97 12.51 9.61 -0.12
C LYS A 97 12.11 8.80 1.10
N TYR A 98 11.54 7.61 0.89
CA TYR A 98 10.91 6.86 1.98
C TYR A 98 11.23 5.37 1.92
N LYS A 99 11.33 4.76 3.10
CA LYS A 99 11.41 3.30 3.21
C LYS A 99 10.06 2.70 2.82
N PHE A 100 10.12 1.56 2.14
CA PHE A 100 8.93 0.77 1.85
C PHE A 100 8.35 0.21 3.16
N ILE A 101 7.10 0.56 3.45
CA ILE A 101 6.34 -0.02 4.55
C ILE A 101 5.12 -0.70 3.92
N PRO A 102 5.11 -2.04 3.79
CA PRO A 102 3.98 -2.72 3.16
C PRO A 102 2.73 -2.59 4.04
N HIS A 103 1.64 -2.12 3.44
CA HIS A 103 0.41 -1.84 4.17
C HIS A 103 -0.83 -1.93 3.27
N VAL A 104 -1.99 -2.09 3.90
CA VAL A 104 -3.30 -1.90 3.27
C VAL A 104 -3.98 -0.72 3.94
N THR A 105 -4.26 0.34 3.19
CA THR A 105 -4.98 1.51 3.70
C THR A 105 -6.41 1.15 4.09
N ILE A 106 -6.81 1.57 5.28
CA ILE A 106 -8.17 1.37 5.83
C ILE A 106 -8.88 2.67 6.21
N GLY A 107 -8.15 3.79 6.21
CA GLY A 107 -8.71 5.13 6.34
C GLY A 107 -7.70 6.20 5.93
N GLN A 108 -8.18 7.29 5.34
CA GLN A 108 -7.38 8.42 4.86
C GLN A 108 -8.27 9.66 4.63
N ASP A 109 -7.64 10.81 4.42
CA ASP A 109 -8.30 12.13 4.34
C ASP A 109 -9.12 12.48 5.59
N LEU A 110 -8.63 12.02 6.74
CA LEU A 110 -9.23 12.28 8.06
C LEU A 110 -8.53 13.46 8.75
N SER A 111 -9.23 14.12 9.66
CA SER A 111 -8.63 15.07 10.60
C SER A 111 -7.75 14.35 11.64
N ASN A 112 -6.86 15.09 12.31
CA ASN A 112 -6.00 14.53 13.36
C ASN A 112 -6.81 13.90 14.50
N ASP A 113 -7.92 14.54 14.89
CA ASP A 113 -8.81 14.06 15.96
C ASP A 113 -9.53 12.76 15.56
N GLU A 114 -9.96 12.67 14.29
CA GLU A 114 -10.56 11.44 13.75
C GLU A 114 -9.54 10.29 13.72
N VAL A 115 -8.30 10.55 13.29
CA VAL A 115 -7.24 9.54 13.30
C VAL A 115 -6.98 9.05 14.73
N ALA A 116 -6.87 9.96 15.70
CA ALA A 116 -6.62 9.60 17.10
C ALA A 116 -7.75 8.74 17.69
N ASP A 117 -9.02 9.10 17.45
CA ASP A 117 -10.18 8.33 17.91
C ASP A 117 -10.23 6.94 17.26
N VAL A 118 -10.08 6.86 15.94
CA VAL A 118 -10.15 5.58 15.21
C VAL A 118 -9.00 4.66 15.60
N VAL A 119 -7.76 5.14 15.60
CA VAL A 119 -6.58 4.34 15.99
C VAL A 119 -6.69 3.87 17.44
N GLY A 120 -7.17 4.74 18.35
CA GLY A 120 -7.41 4.38 19.75
C GLY A 120 -8.37 3.20 19.88
N ARG A 121 -9.50 3.24 19.17
CA ARG A 121 -10.50 2.15 19.15
C ARG A 121 -9.94 0.86 18.53
N LEU A 122 -9.16 0.96 17.46
CA LEU A 122 -8.64 -0.21 16.75
C LEU A 122 -7.51 -0.90 17.51
N LYS A 123 -6.63 -0.17 18.19
CA LYS A 123 -5.54 -0.77 18.99
C LYS A 123 -6.05 -1.56 20.21
N MET A 124 -7.25 -1.25 20.70
CA MET A 124 -7.89 -2.00 21.78
C MET A 124 -8.53 -3.31 21.33
N LYS A 125 -8.79 -3.48 20.02
CA LYS A 125 -9.25 -4.74 19.45
C LYS A 125 -8.03 -5.56 19.03
N LYS A 126 -7.92 -6.80 19.53
CA LYS A 126 -6.97 -7.75 18.95
C LYS A 126 -7.40 -8.02 17.51
N ILE A 127 -6.50 -7.71 16.57
CA ILE A 127 -6.59 -8.08 15.16
C ILE A 127 -5.75 -9.34 14.98
#